data_AF-A0A2P4XJN5-F1
#
_entry.id   AF-A0A2P4XJN5-F1
#
_cell.length_a   1.000
_cell.length_b   1.000
_cell.length_c   1.000
_cell.angle_alpha   90.00
_cell.angle_beta   90.00
_cell.angle_gamma   90.00
#
_symmetry.space_group_name_H-M   'P 1'
#
loop_
_entity.id
_entity.type
_entity.pdbx_description
1 polymer ?
#
loop_
_entity_poly.entity_id
_entity_poly.type
_entity_poly.pdbx_seq_one_letter_code
_entity_poly.pdbx_strand_id
1 'polypeptide(L)'
;MGKQREIEVITTSALTLWSISAEFSLVSPYLTTSSQIQRLLNVAEYTSPVLDSTDEALLFNATFYPEEVFEVDWSKHIKASDILHQSALHRGCVKHKNSVIPWTFGRSEQNDMSELVNQSDPMLLDKLRKCPDVDILLPDHLRNFGYCEDAAAYTT
;
A
#
# COMPACT_ATOMS: atom_id res chain seq x y z
N MET A 1 40.10 -16.47 45.54
CA MET A 1 39.91 -15.25 44.71
C MET A 1 39.46 -15.55 43.26
N GLY A 2 38.89 -16.73 42.97
CA GLY A 2 38.36 -17.11 41.64
C GLY A 2 36.84 -17.10 41.57
N LYS A 3 36.16 -17.62 42.61
CA LYS A 3 34.70 -17.72 42.71
C LYS A 3 33.97 -16.37 42.65
N GLN A 4 34.55 -15.32 43.24
CA GLN A 4 33.97 -13.96 43.23
C GLN A 4 33.95 -13.35 41.83
N ARG A 5 35.00 -13.60 41.03
CA ARG A 5 35.11 -13.10 39.65
C ARG A 5 34.17 -13.83 38.68
N GLU A 6 33.93 -15.13 38.88
CA GLU A 6 32.93 -15.85 38.08
C GLU A 6 31.52 -15.32 38.31
N ILE A 7 31.15 -15.05 39.56
CA ILE A 7 29.81 -14.51 39.89
C ILE A 7 29.62 -13.15 39.25
N GLU A 8 30.64 -12.28 39.31
CA GLU A 8 30.60 -10.94 38.71
C GLU A 8 30.42 -11.01 37.18
N VAL A 9 31.21 -11.86 36.50
CA VAL A 9 31.10 -12.08 35.04
C VAL A 9 29.72 -12.62 34.65
N ILE A 10 29.15 -13.55 35.43
CA ILE A 10 27.82 -14.11 35.17
C ILE A 10 26.75 -13.03 35.35
N THR A 11 26.85 -12.20 36.39
CA THR A 11 25.91 -11.09 36.59
C THR A 11 26.01 -10.03 35.51
N THR A 12 27.22 -9.66 35.07
CA THR A 12 27.40 -8.69 33.96
C THR A 12 26.85 -9.25 32.65
N SER A 13 27.11 -10.52 32.35
CA SER A 13 26.59 -11.19 31.14
C SER A 13 25.06 -11.25 31.15
N ALA A 14 24.46 -11.62 32.29
CA ALA A 14 23.02 -11.63 32.47
C ALA A 14 22.43 -10.22 32.26
N LEU A 15 23.00 -9.19 32.92
CA LEU A 15 22.55 -7.81 32.77
C LEU A 15 22.63 -7.31 31.32
N THR A 16 23.70 -7.66 30.59
CA THR A 16 23.81 -7.32 29.16
C THR A 16 22.75 -8.01 28.29
N LEU A 17 22.44 -9.28 28.57
CA LEU A 17 21.40 -10.02 27.85
C LEU A 17 20.00 -9.45 28.14
N TRP A 18 19.75 -9.05 29.39
CA TRP A 18 18.51 -8.37 29.77
C TRP A 18 18.35 -7.01 29.10
N SER A 19 19.41 -6.20 29.04
CA SER A 19 19.37 -4.93 28.29
C SER A 19 19.10 -5.16 26.82
N ILE A 20 19.77 -6.12 26.17
CA ILE A 20 19.52 -6.41 24.75
C ILE A 20 18.07 -6.87 24.53
N SER A 21 17.52 -7.69 25.44
CA SER A 21 16.14 -8.19 25.34
C SER A 21 15.08 -7.10 25.57
N ALA A 22 15.36 -6.18 26.48
CA ALA A 22 14.51 -5.02 26.75
C ALA A 22 14.53 -4.03 25.57
N GLU A 23 15.70 -3.74 25.02
CA GLU A 23 15.84 -2.91 23.81
C GLU A 23 15.16 -3.57 22.60
N PHE A 24 15.27 -4.90 22.42
CA PHE A 24 14.57 -5.64 21.35
C PHE A 24 13.04 -5.56 21.49
N SER A 25 12.55 -5.61 22.74
CA SER A 25 11.12 -5.47 23.06
C SER A 25 10.61 -4.04 22.84
N LEU A 26 11.49 -3.03 22.94
CA LEU A 26 11.20 -1.62 22.65
C LEU A 26 11.32 -1.25 21.16
N VAL A 27 12.09 -2.01 20.37
CA VAL A 27 12.16 -1.88 18.90
C VAL A 27 11.02 -2.64 18.19
N SER A 28 10.51 -3.73 18.79
CA SER A 28 9.35 -4.47 18.27
C SER A 28 8.10 -3.65 17.95
N PRO A 29 7.70 -2.61 18.72
CA PRO A 29 6.53 -1.78 18.36
C PRO A 29 6.73 -0.91 17.12
N TYR A 30 7.94 -0.82 16.54
CA TYR A 30 8.17 -0.10 15.27
C TYR A 30 7.79 -0.91 14.03
N LEU A 31 7.55 -2.22 14.17
CA LEU A 31 6.97 -3.01 13.10
C LEU A 31 5.43 -2.91 13.20
N THR A 32 4.86 -1.88 12.57
CA THR A 32 3.40 -1.83 12.40
C THR A 32 2.93 -3.05 11.61
N THR A 33 1.71 -3.55 11.85
CA THR A 33 1.10 -4.66 11.09
C THR A 33 1.29 -4.48 9.58
N SER A 34 1.13 -3.25 9.09
CA SER A 34 1.38 -2.89 7.68
C SER A 34 2.83 -3.14 7.24
N SER A 35 3.84 -2.77 8.04
CA SER A 35 5.25 -3.04 7.69
C SER A 35 5.60 -4.53 7.68
N GLN A 36 4.96 -5.32 8.53
CA GLN A 36 5.13 -6.78 8.58
C GLN A 36 4.48 -7.43 7.36
N ILE A 37 3.25 -7.03 7.02
CA ILE A 37 2.55 -7.49 5.82
C ILE A 37 3.31 -7.09 4.56
N GLN A 38 3.83 -5.86 4.48
CA GLN A 38 4.64 -5.43 3.33
C GLN A 38 5.85 -6.33 3.13
N ARG A 39 6.51 -6.73 4.23
CA ARG A 39 7.62 -7.67 4.17
C ARG A 39 7.18 -9.05 3.69
N LEU A 40 6.02 -9.54 4.15
CA LEU A 40 5.46 -10.82 3.68
C LEU A 40 5.11 -10.77 2.19
N LEU A 41 4.51 -9.69 1.71
CA LEU A 41 4.21 -9.48 0.29
C LEU A 41 5.48 -9.46 -0.57
N ASN A 42 6.52 -8.72 -0.15
CA ASN A 42 7.80 -8.67 -0.87
C ASN A 42 8.47 -10.06 -0.95
N VAL A 43 8.35 -10.87 0.11
CA VAL A 43 8.86 -12.25 0.11
C VAL A 43 8.03 -13.14 -0.83
N ALA A 44 6.70 -13.03 -0.75
CA ALA A 44 5.79 -13.81 -1.58
C ALA A 44 6.00 -13.54 -3.07
N GLU A 45 6.19 -12.27 -3.45
CA GLU A 45 6.53 -11.85 -4.82
C GLU A 45 7.83 -12.51 -5.30
N TYR A 46 8.90 -12.45 -4.51
CA TYR A 46 10.19 -13.07 -4.86
C TYR A 46 10.11 -14.60 -4.99
N THR A 47 9.30 -15.24 -4.16
CA THR A 47 9.13 -16.71 -4.16
C THR A 47 8.04 -17.20 -5.10
N SER A 48 7.37 -16.31 -5.84
CA SER A 48 6.22 -16.67 -6.65
C SER A 48 6.64 -17.62 -7.78
N PRO A 49 6.10 -18.85 -7.83
CA PRO A 49 6.43 -19.84 -8.86
C PRO A 49 5.84 -19.46 -10.25
N VAL A 50 5.07 -18.37 -10.31
CA VAL A 50 4.25 -17.95 -11.45
C VAL A 50 4.95 -16.97 -12.37
N LEU A 51 5.95 -16.23 -11.89
CA LEU A 51 6.51 -15.11 -12.65
C LEU A 51 7.25 -15.50 -13.95
N ASP A 52 7.56 -16.79 -14.15
CA ASP A 52 8.22 -17.30 -15.37
C ASP A 52 7.72 -18.71 -15.80
N SER A 53 6.59 -19.18 -15.25
CA SER A 53 6.07 -20.52 -15.53
C SER A 53 4.91 -20.47 -16.53
N THR A 54 4.99 -21.28 -17.58
CA THR A 54 3.87 -21.54 -18.52
C THR A 54 3.09 -22.80 -18.15
N ASP A 55 3.36 -23.41 -17.00
CA ASP A 55 2.66 -24.60 -16.54
C ASP A 55 1.32 -24.22 -15.89
N GLU A 56 0.23 -24.42 -16.63
CA GLU A 56 -1.15 -24.17 -16.21
C GLU A 56 -1.52 -24.85 -14.88
N ALA A 57 -0.95 -26.03 -14.58
CA ALA A 57 -1.24 -26.72 -13.32
C ALA A 57 -0.59 -26.01 -12.12
N LEU A 58 0.58 -25.41 -12.31
CA LEU A 58 1.23 -24.59 -11.30
C LEU A 58 0.54 -23.24 -11.13
N LEU A 59 0.04 -22.63 -12.22
CA LEU A 59 -0.75 -21.40 -12.18
C LEU A 59 -2.07 -21.60 -11.43
N PHE A 60 -2.76 -22.72 -11.67
CA PHE A 60 -4.04 -23.01 -11.04
C PHE A 60 -3.92 -23.22 -9.52
N ASN A 61 -2.79 -23.78 -9.06
CA ASN A 61 -2.55 -24.05 -7.64
C ASN A 61 -1.71 -22.95 -6.95
N ALA A 62 -1.39 -21.88 -7.66
CA ALA A 62 -0.60 -20.79 -7.11
C ALA A 62 -1.42 -19.99 -6.10
N THR A 63 -0.83 -19.74 -4.93
CA THR A 63 -1.37 -18.80 -3.96
C THR A 63 -0.79 -17.42 -4.24
N PHE A 64 -1.62 -16.49 -4.72
CA PHE A 64 -1.17 -15.15 -5.12
C PHE A 64 -0.83 -14.23 -3.94
N TYR A 65 -1.48 -14.43 -2.80
CA TYR A 65 -1.30 -13.62 -1.60
C TYR A 65 -1.13 -14.52 -0.35
N PRO A 66 -0.24 -14.17 0.58
CA PRO A 66 -0.13 -14.88 1.87
C PRO A 66 -1.45 -14.88 2.64
N GLU A 67 -1.75 -15.97 3.36
CA GLU A 67 -3.00 -16.12 4.13
C GLU A 67 -3.12 -15.04 5.20
N GLU A 68 -1.99 -14.62 5.76
CA GLU A 68 -1.87 -13.58 6.79
C GLU A 68 -2.43 -12.22 6.33
N VAL A 69 -2.47 -11.96 5.01
CA VAL A 69 -3.08 -10.73 4.46
C VAL A 69 -4.58 -10.68 4.74
N PHE A 70 -5.26 -11.84 4.74
CA PHE A 70 -6.70 -11.94 4.94
C PHE A 70 -7.10 -11.96 6.42
N GLU A 71 -6.17 -12.25 7.33
CA GLU A 71 -6.40 -12.21 8.78
C GLU A 71 -6.34 -10.80 9.36
N VAL A 72 -5.76 -9.84 8.63
CA VAL A 72 -5.63 -8.45 9.07
C VAL A 72 -6.96 -7.72 8.93
N ASP A 73 -7.40 -7.12 10.04
CA ASP A 73 -8.52 -6.18 10.05
C ASP A 73 -8.10 -4.82 9.44
N TRP A 74 -8.10 -4.74 8.11
CA TRP A 74 -7.70 -3.56 7.36
C TRP A 74 -8.52 -2.31 7.68
N SER A 75 -9.74 -2.46 8.20
CA SER A 75 -10.58 -1.33 8.60
C SER A 75 -9.95 -0.48 9.71
N LYS A 76 -9.06 -1.06 10.52
CA LYS A 76 -8.29 -0.36 11.57
C LYS A 76 -7.01 0.29 11.06
N HIS A 77 -6.56 -0.08 9.86
CA HIS A 77 -5.28 0.33 9.30
C HIS A 77 -5.44 1.32 8.13
N ILE A 78 -6.64 1.43 7.56
CA ILE A 78 -6.98 2.41 6.52
C ILE A 78 -7.60 3.64 7.18
N LYS A 79 -7.10 4.84 6.84
CA LYS A 79 -7.67 6.08 7.37
C LYS A 79 -9.03 6.34 6.72
N ALA A 80 -9.98 6.86 7.51
CA ALA A 80 -11.29 7.25 6.98
C ALA A 80 -11.20 8.28 5.85
N SER A 81 -10.19 9.18 5.89
CA SER A 81 -9.90 10.13 4.81
C SER A 81 -9.62 9.44 3.48
N ASP A 82 -8.92 8.31 3.52
CA ASP A 82 -8.47 7.61 2.32
C ASP A 82 -9.67 6.89 1.69
N ILE A 83 -10.54 6.29 2.51
CA ILE A 83 -11.82 5.68 2.07
C ILE A 83 -12.71 6.73 1.39
N LEU A 84 -12.84 7.91 1.99
CA LEU A 84 -13.66 9.01 1.42
C LEU A 84 -13.07 9.53 0.12
N HIS A 85 -11.74 9.67 0.06
CA HIS A 85 -11.05 10.09 -1.14
C HIS A 85 -11.19 9.06 -2.28
N GLN A 86 -11.05 7.77 -2.01
CA GLN A 86 -11.32 6.70 -2.99
C GLN A 86 -12.76 6.77 -3.51
N SER A 87 -13.71 6.99 -2.61
CA SER A 87 -15.12 7.16 -2.99
C SER A 87 -15.34 8.38 -3.88
N ALA A 88 -14.56 9.46 -3.70
CA ALA A 88 -14.61 10.64 -4.55
C ALA A 88 -14.00 10.38 -5.94
N LEU A 89 -12.83 9.75 -6.01
CA LEU A 89 -12.19 9.35 -7.26
C LEU A 89 -13.09 8.45 -8.10
N HIS A 90 -13.67 7.42 -7.48
CA HIS A 90 -14.61 6.51 -8.14
C HIS A 90 -15.81 7.27 -8.72
N ARG A 91 -16.45 8.15 -7.92
CA ARG A 91 -17.57 8.98 -8.37
C ARG A 91 -17.17 9.88 -9.54
N GLY A 92 -16.00 10.50 -9.47
CA GLY A 92 -15.43 11.32 -10.52
C GLY A 92 -15.24 10.53 -11.82
N CYS A 93 -14.64 9.34 -11.72
CA CYS A 93 -14.39 8.45 -12.85
C CYS A 93 -15.67 8.03 -13.57
N VAL A 94 -16.70 7.60 -12.83
CA VAL A 94 -17.98 7.17 -13.41
C VAL A 94 -18.74 8.33 -14.07
N LYS A 95 -18.68 9.52 -13.45
CA LYS A 95 -19.43 10.71 -13.89
C LYS A 95 -18.78 11.45 -15.05
N HIS A 96 -17.47 11.69 -14.98
CA HIS A 96 -16.75 12.57 -15.90
C HIS A 96 -15.97 11.75 -16.92
N LYS A 97 -16.71 11.11 -17.83
CA LYS A 97 -16.14 10.13 -18.77
C LYS A 97 -15.03 10.71 -19.66
N ASN A 98 -15.20 11.95 -20.09
CA ASN A 98 -14.37 12.56 -21.13
C ASN A 98 -13.27 13.48 -20.54
N SER A 99 -12.99 13.35 -19.24
CA SER A 99 -12.00 14.15 -18.51
C SER A 99 -11.03 13.24 -17.77
N VAL A 100 -9.79 13.69 -17.61
CA VAL A 100 -8.86 13.08 -16.67
C VAL A 100 -9.26 13.53 -15.27
N ILE A 101 -9.33 12.56 -14.36
CA ILE A 101 -9.60 12.77 -12.94
C ILE A 101 -8.24 12.79 -12.24
N PRO A 102 -7.75 13.94 -11.74
CA PRO A 102 -6.48 13.96 -11.03
C PRO A 102 -6.57 13.18 -9.72
N TRP A 103 -5.45 12.64 -9.25
CA TRP A 103 -5.35 12.00 -7.93
C TRP A 103 -5.71 12.93 -6.76
N THR A 104 -5.74 14.25 -6.96
CA THR A 104 -6.17 15.21 -5.92
C THR A 104 -7.69 15.36 -5.82
N PHE A 105 -8.44 14.82 -6.78
CA PHE A 105 -9.89 15.04 -6.88
C PHE A 105 -10.61 14.63 -5.59
N GLY A 106 -11.37 15.57 -5.03
CA GLY A 106 -12.10 15.37 -3.78
C GLY A 106 -11.22 15.34 -2.52
N ARG A 107 -9.93 15.74 -2.58
CA ARG A 107 -9.08 15.99 -1.40
C ARG A 107 -9.19 17.41 -0.86
N SER A 108 -9.66 18.38 -1.66
CA SER A 108 -9.79 19.79 -1.30
C SER A 108 -11.24 20.18 -0.98
N GLU A 109 -11.44 21.27 -0.23
CA GLU A 109 -12.75 21.95 -0.13
C GLU A 109 -13.11 22.74 -1.42
N GLN A 110 -12.21 22.74 -2.41
CA GLN A 110 -12.46 23.36 -3.70
C GLN A 110 -13.45 22.57 -4.54
N ASN A 111 -14.05 23.26 -5.51
CA ASN A 111 -15.00 22.66 -6.43
C ASN A 111 -14.31 21.60 -7.29
N ASP A 112 -14.74 20.34 -7.16
CA ASP A 112 -14.37 19.19 -7.99
C ASP A 112 -14.20 19.51 -9.49
N MET A 113 -15.05 20.40 -10.03
CA MET A 113 -15.00 20.80 -11.45
C MET A 113 -13.73 21.55 -11.84
N SER A 114 -13.08 22.24 -10.90
CA SER A 114 -11.85 23.00 -11.12
C SER A 114 -10.61 22.11 -11.23
N GLU A 115 -10.72 20.87 -10.77
CA GLU A 115 -9.63 19.89 -10.79
C GLU A 115 -9.64 19.05 -12.06
N LEU A 116 -10.79 18.88 -12.73
CA LEU A 116 -10.88 18.10 -13.97
C LEU A 116 -9.97 18.64 -15.06
N VAL A 117 -9.22 17.75 -15.71
CA VAL A 117 -8.35 18.09 -16.83
C VAL A 117 -8.99 17.58 -18.12
N ASN A 118 -9.31 18.51 -19.02
CA ASN A 118 -9.92 18.20 -20.31
C ASN A 118 -8.85 18.08 -21.40
N GLN A 119 -9.15 17.36 -22.47
CA GLN A 119 -8.25 17.21 -23.62
C GLN A 119 -7.83 18.56 -24.23
N SER A 120 -8.71 19.56 -24.17
CA SER A 120 -8.47 20.91 -24.68
C SER A 120 -7.71 21.83 -23.71
N ASP A 121 -7.27 21.33 -22.55
CA ASP A 121 -6.55 22.13 -21.57
C ASP A 121 -5.18 22.58 -22.11
N PRO A 122 -4.90 23.90 -22.19
CA PRO A 122 -3.63 24.40 -22.73
C PRO A 122 -2.41 24.00 -21.88
N MET A 123 -2.63 23.62 -20.62
CA MET A 123 -1.60 23.15 -19.69
C MET A 123 -1.70 21.64 -19.42
N LEU A 124 -2.39 20.88 -20.29
CA LEU A 124 -2.64 19.44 -20.12
C LEU A 124 -1.39 18.67 -19.68
N LEU A 125 -0.30 18.76 -20.46
CA LEU A 125 0.93 18.01 -20.17
C LEU A 125 1.58 18.42 -18.85
N ASP A 126 1.55 19.70 -18.50
CA ASP A 126 2.14 20.20 -17.25
C ASP A 126 1.33 19.77 -16.02
N LYS A 127 0.02 19.57 -16.17
CA LYS A 127 -0.84 19.02 -15.12
C LYS A 127 -0.60 17.52 -14.93
N LEU A 128 -0.58 16.74 -16.02
CA LEU A 128 -0.36 15.28 -15.96
C LEU A 128 1.01 14.91 -15.40
N ARG A 129 2.05 15.72 -15.65
CA ARG A 129 3.39 15.48 -15.09
C ARG A 129 3.49 15.62 -13.56
N LYS A 130 2.47 16.17 -12.90
CA LYS A 130 2.47 16.36 -11.43
C LYS A 130 2.01 15.12 -10.68
N CYS A 131 1.51 14.10 -11.38
CA CYS A 131 1.05 12.87 -10.75
C CYS A 131 2.27 12.04 -10.30
N PRO A 132 2.33 11.62 -9.02
CA PRO A 132 3.52 10.98 -8.45
C PRO A 132 3.73 9.53 -8.92
N ASP A 133 2.69 8.87 -9.44
CA ASP A 133 2.73 7.48 -9.92
C ASP A 133 2.34 7.38 -11.41
N VAL A 134 1.10 7.02 -11.73
CA VAL A 134 0.67 6.71 -13.10
C VAL A 134 -0.77 7.19 -13.32
N ASP A 135 -1.00 8.06 -14.31
CA ASP A 135 -2.36 8.42 -14.73
C ASP A 135 -2.89 7.39 -15.73
N ILE A 136 -3.90 6.61 -15.32
CA ILE A 136 -4.59 5.67 -16.22
C ILE A 136 -5.76 6.37 -16.91
N LEU A 137 -5.63 6.65 -18.20
CA LEU A 137 -6.77 7.10 -19.01
C LEU A 137 -7.66 5.91 -19.36
N LEU A 138 -8.79 5.79 -18.67
CA LEU A 138 -9.85 4.85 -19.05
C LEU A 138 -10.71 5.44 -20.19
N PRO A 139 -10.88 4.74 -21.32
CA PRO A 139 -11.86 5.09 -22.35
C PRO A 139 -13.29 5.19 -21.79
N ASP A 140 -14.10 6.10 -22.32
CA ASP A 140 -15.45 6.43 -21.83
C ASP A 140 -16.38 5.21 -21.68
N HIS A 141 -16.25 4.23 -22.58
CA HIS A 141 -17.05 3.01 -22.60
C HIS A 141 -16.63 1.99 -21.53
N LEU A 142 -15.41 2.09 -21.01
CA LEU A 142 -14.91 1.26 -19.90
C LEU A 142 -15.16 1.90 -18.54
N ARG A 143 -15.42 3.22 -18.48
CA ARG A 143 -15.76 3.91 -17.23
C ARG A 143 -17.14 3.48 -16.72
N ASN A 144 -17.11 2.42 -15.93
CA ASN A 144 -18.23 1.81 -15.22
C ASN A 144 -17.81 1.52 -13.76
N PHE A 145 -18.72 0.96 -12.97
CA PHE A 145 -18.45 0.72 -11.56
C PHE A 145 -17.25 -0.22 -11.31
N GLY A 146 -17.04 -1.26 -12.12
CA GLY A 146 -15.91 -2.17 -11.93
C GLY A 146 -14.57 -1.52 -12.26
N TYR A 147 -14.38 -1.08 -13.51
CA TYR A 147 -13.09 -0.54 -13.94
C TYR A 147 -12.72 0.77 -13.23
N CYS A 148 -13.69 1.58 -12.80
CA CYS A 148 -13.39 2.79 -12.01
C CYS A 148 -12.98 2.47 -10.57
N GLU A 149 -13.43 1.36 -9.98
CA GLU A 149 -12.91 0.89 -8.70
C GLU A 149 -11.47 0.42 -8.86
N ASP A 150 -11.23 -0.46 -9.84
CA ASP A 150 -9.89 -1.00 -10.12
C ASP A 150 -8.90 0.13 -10.39
N ALA A 151 -9.25 1.07 -11.27
CA ALA A 151 -8.38 2.19 -11.59
C ALA A 151 -8.13 3.12 -10.40
N ALA A 152 -9.11 3.33 -9.52
CA ALA A 152 -8.92 4.13 -8.32
C ALA A 152 -7.84 3.50 -7.44
N ALA A 153 -7.84 2.18 -7.26
CA ALA A 153 -6.87 1.45 -6.45
C ALA A 153 -5.40 1.64 -6.89
N TYR A 154 -5.13 2.00 -8.15
CA TYR A 154 -3.78 2.23 -8.66
C TYR A 154 -3.30 3.68 -8.54
N THR A 155 -4.11 4.60 -8.00
CA THR A 155 -3.87 6.06 -8.07
C THR A 155 -3.87 6.75 -6.70
N THR A 156 -3.75 5.99 -5.60
CA THR A 156 -4.11 6.42 -4.23
C THR A 156 -2.95 6.94 -3.38
#